data_AF-A0A7W0GB66-F1
#
_entry.id   AF-A0A7W0GB66-F1
#
_cell.length_a   1.000
_cell.length_b   1.000
_cell.length_c   1.000
_cell.angle_alpha   90.00
_cell.angle_beta   90.00
_cell.angle_gamma   90.00
#
_symmetry.space_group_name_H-M   'P 1'
#
loop_
_entity.id
_entity.type
_entity.pdbx_description
1 polymer ?
#
loop_
_entity_poly.entity_id
_entity_poly.type
_entity_poly.pdbx_seq_one_letter_code
_entity_poly.pdbx_strand_id
1 'polypeptide(L)'
;MPSKKQRRRQQKLKRHQWEEVYVDQDGREVDPDEAEALIQPAKAARTKLQSTGRAPRIVEPPSWRRTLKRGALFFPLMLIVVFVIPNSSATTAAKVIQTLTLMAFFLPFSYFMDSIVWRSYQRRQAKSEPAKKR
;
A
#
# COMPACT_ATOMS: atom_id res chain seq x y z
N MET A 1 -27.30 14.86 36.89
CA MET A 1 -28.26 15.04 35.76
C MET A 1 -27.63 15.93 34.68
N PRO A 2 -27.61 15.52 33.39
CA PRO A 2 -27.06 16.35 32.31
C PRO A 2 -27.88 17.63 32.10
N SER A 3 -27.20 18.75 31.87
CA SER A 3 -27.84 20.08 31.71
C SER A 3 -28.68 20.18 30.43
N LYS A 4 -29.63 21.13 30.38
CA LYS A 4 -30.47 21.38 29.19
C LYS A 4 -29.64 21.56 27.91
N LYS A 5 -28.47 22.20 28.01
CA LYS A 5 -27.54 22.43 26.88
C LYS A 5 -26.86 21.13 26.42
N GLN A 6 -26.47 20.25 27.35
CA GLN A 6 -25.89 18.95 27.04
C GLN A 6 -26.91 18.02 26.37
N ARG A 7 -28.16 18.00 26.86
CA ARG A 7 -29.25 17.22 26.25
C ARG A 7 -29.54 17.67 24.82
N ARG A 8 -29.59 18.99 24.57
CA ARG A 8 -29.82 19.52 23.22
C ARG A 8 -28.67 19.21 22.26
N ARG A 9 -27.42 19.22 22.73
CA ARG A 9 -26.25 18.83 21.94
C ARG A 9 -26.28 17.33 21.60
N GLN A 10 -26.63 16.48 22.58
CA GLN A 10 -26.79 15.04 22.33
C GLN A 10 -27.93 14.76 21.36
N GLN A 11 -29.08 15.43 21.50
CA GLN A 11 -30.17 15.32 20.54
C GLN A 11 -29.75 15.79 19.14
N LYS A 12 -28.95 16.84 19.01
CA LYS A 12 -28.41 17.27 17.71
C LYS A 12 -27.45 16.23 17.10
N LEU A 13 -26.59 15.61 17.91
CA LEU A 13 -25.68 14.56 17.45
C LEU A 13 -26.43 13.30 17.03
N LYS A 14 -27.52 12.96 17.73
CA LYS A 14 -28.38 11.81 17.39
C LYS A 14 -29.26 12.02 16.15
N ARG A 15 -29.41 13.25 15.63
CA ARG A 15 -30.21 13.52 14.41
C ARG A 15 -29.63 12.94 13.13
N HIS A 16 -28.35 12.57 13.14
CA HIS A 16 -27.65 12.03 11.97
C HIS A 16 -27.28 10.55 12.16
N GLN A 17 -27.96 9.86 13.08
CA GLN A 17 -27.91 8.40 13.13
C GLN A 17 -28.88 7.88 12.08
N TRP A 18 -28.40 7.78 10.85
CA TRP A 18 -29.09 7.04 9.80
C TRP A 18 -28.63 5.59 9.89
N GLU A 19 -29.59 4.69 9.92
CA GLU A 19 -29.36 3.26 9.77
C GLU A 19 -29.45 2.95 8.28
N GLU A 20 -28.39 2.35 7.73
CA GLU A 20 -28.33 1.98 6.32
C GLU A 20 -29.12 0.68 6.15
N VAL A 21 -30.35 0.78 5.65
CA VAL A 21 -31.28 -0.34 5.47
C VAL A 21 -31.34 -0.70 4.00
N TYR A 22 -31.05 -1.96 3.68
CA TYR A 22 -31.20 -2.50 2.33
C TYR A 22 -32.63 -3.00 2.14
N VAL A 23 -33.27 -2.60 1.03
CA VAL A 23 -34.67 -2.90 0.75
C VAL A 23 -34.78 -3.68 -0.56
N ASP A 24 -35.58 -4.74 -0.58
CA ASP A 24 -35.82 -5.56 -1.77
C ASP A 24 -36.85 -4.95 -2.75
N GLN A 25 -37.12 -5.65 -3.86
CA GLN A 25 -38.04 -5.21 -4.91
C GLN A 25 -39.52 -5.13 -4.44
N ASP A 26 -39.84 -5.78 -3.31
CA ASP A 26 -41.17 -5.80 -2.72
C ASP A 26 -41.30 -4.84 -1.51
N GLY A 27 -40.24 -4.06 -1.22
CA GLY A 27 -40.24 -3.06 -0.16
C GLY A 27 -39.98 -3.61 1.25
N ARG A 28 -39.45 -4.83 1.39
CA ARG A 28 -39.09 -5.43 2.68
C ARG A 28 -37.62 -5.18 3.02
N GLU A 29 -37.36 -4.95 4.30
CA GLU A 29 -36.00 -4.77 4.82
C GLU A 29 -35.27 -6.12 4.80
N VAL A 30 -34.10 -6.15 4.18
CA VAL A 30 -33.28 -7.35 3.99
C VAL A 30 -31.94 -7.14 4.68
N ASP A 31 -31.45 -8.19 5.35
CA ASP A 31 -30.14 -8.17 6.01
C ASP A 31 -29.05 -7.87 4.96
N PRO A 32 -27.99 -7.08 5.29
CA PRO A 32 -26.96 -6.70 4.32
C PRO A 32 -26.37 -7.88 3.53
N ASP A 33 -26.24 -9.04 4.16
CA ASP A 33 -25.72 -10.26 3.54
C ASP A 33 -26.67 -10.85 2.46
N GLU A 34 -27.98 -10.68 2.64
CA GLU A 34 -29.01 -11.17 1.70
C GLU A 34 -29.28 -10.16 0.57
N ALA A 35 -29.13 -8.86 0.83
CA ALA A 35 -29.23 -7.81 -0.19
C ALA A 35 -28.10 -7.89 -1.23
N GLU A 36 -26.87 -8.22 -0.80
CA GLU A 36 -25.75 -8.48 -1.71
C GLU A 36 -25.97 -9.72 -2.59
N ALA A 37 -26.74 -10.70 -2.10
CA ALA A 37 -27.06 -11.93 -2.83
C ALA A 37 -28.10 -11.70 -3.94
N LEU A 38 -29.11 -10.85 -3.70
CA LEU A 38 -30.17 -10.53 -4.68
C LEU A 38 -29.68 -9.66 -5.84
N ILE A 39 -28.65 -8.82 -5.63
CA ILE A 39 -28.01 -8.00 -6.67
C ILE A 39 -27.13 -8.86 -7.61
N GLN A 40 -26.80 -10.10 -7.23
CA GLN A 40 -25.91 -10.99 -8.00
C GLN A 40 -26.52 -12.32 -8.46
N PRO A 41 -27.60 -12.35 -9.27
CA PRO A 41 -28.01 -13.58 -9.92
C PRO A 41 -27.24 -13.74 -11.24
N ALA A 42 -25.99 -14.24 -11.16
CA ALA A 42 -25.19 -14.91 -12.23
C ALA A 42 -23.66 -14.79 -12.07
N LYS A 43 -23.15 -14.03 -11.09
CA LYS A 43 -21.68 -13.90 -10.87
C LYS A 43 -21.13 -14.71 -9.70
N ALA A 44 -21.98 -15.34 -8.90
CA ALA A 44 -21.55 -16.10 -7.71
C ALA A 44 -20.93 -17.49 -8.03
N ALA A 45 -21.07 -18.01 -9.25
CA ALA A 45 -20.40 -19.27 -9.64
C ALA A 45 -19.01 -19.07 -10.30
N ARG A 46 -18.60 -17.82 -10.58
CA ARG A 46 -17.27 -17.50 -11.15
C ARG A 46 -16.43 -16.55 -10.29
N THR A 47 -17.01 -15.92 -9.27
CA THR A 47 -16.26 -15.08 -8.32
C THR A 47 -15.89 -15.83 -7.03
N LYS A 48 -15.55 -17.12 -7.15
CA LYS A 48 -14.78 -17.87 -6.15
C LYS A 48 -13.43 -18.37 -6.70
N LEU A 49 -12.93 -17.72 -7.77
CA LEU A 49 -11.55 -17.88 -8.23
C LEU A 49 -10.90 -16.52 -8.46
N GLN A 50 -10.37 -15.96 -7.38
CA GLN A 50 -9.02 -15.44 -7.25
C GLN A 50 -9.04 -14.38 -6.13
N SER A 51 -9.00 -14.85 -4.88
CA SER A 51 -7.90 -14.34 -4.08
C SER A 51 -6.69 -14.56 -4.97
N THR A 52 -6.03 -13.50 -5.42
CA THR A 52 -4.75 -13.68 -6.12
C THR A 52 -3.82 -14.24 -5.07
N GLY A 53 -3.89 -15.56 -4.87
CA GLY A 53 -2.93 -16.43 -4.25
C GLY A 53 -1.70 -16.44 -5.14
N ARG A 54 -1.15 -15.24 -5.37
CA ARG A 54 0.25 -15.11 -5.64
C ARG A 54 0.86 -15.61 -4.35
N ALA A 55 1.35 -16.86 -4.40
CA ALA A 55 2.14 -17.47 -3.33
C ALA A 55 2.98 -16.36 -2.70
N PRO A 56 2.98 -16.22 -1.35
CA PRO A 56 3.64 -15.12 -0.68
C PRO A 56 5.01 -15.00 -1.31
N ARG A 57 5.23 -13.93 -2.09
CA ARG A 57 6.42 -13.80 -2.92
C ARG A 57 7.56 -13.93 -1.94
N ILE A 58 8.27 -15.06 -1.98
CA ILE A 58 9.39 -15.31 -1.10
C ILE A 58 10.32 -14.15 -1.34
N VAL A 59 10.40 -13.23 -0.38
CA VAL A 59 11.25 -12.06 -0.52
C VAL A 59 12.66 -12.61 -0.49
N GLU A 60 13.23 -12.71 -1.68
CA GLU A 60 14.61 -13.14 -1.89
C GLU A 60 15.53 -12.32 -0.97
N PRO A 61 16.58 -12.94 -0.41
CA PRO A 61 17.51 -12.24 0.45
C PRO A 61 18.11 -11.04 -0.28
N PRO A 62 18.43 -9.95 0.46
CA PRO A 62 19.03 -8.76 -0.12
C PRO A 62 20.32 -9.15 -0.85
N SER A 63 20.41 -8.85 -2.15
CA SER A 63 21.56 -9.17 -2.97
C SER A 63 22.08 -7.93 -3.70
N TRP A 64 23.40 -7.77 -3.71
CA TRP A 64 24.10 -6.68 -4.40
C TRP A 64 23.76 -6.60 -5.89
N ARG A 65 23.52 -7.75 -6.53
CA ARG A 65 23.03 -7.82 -7.92
C ARG A 65 21.70 -7.11 -8.12
N ARG A 66 20.79 -7.20 -7.15
CA ARG A 66 19.46 -6.60 -7.20
C ARG A 66 19.52 -5.09 -6.94
N THR A 67 20.37 -4.66 -6.01
CA THR A 67 20.65 -3.24 -5.77
C THR A 67 21.26 -2.58 -7.00
N LEU A 68 22.22 -3.23 -7.68
CA LEU A 68 22.79 -2.73 -8.94
C LEU A 68 21.76 -2.63 -10.07
N LYS A 69 20.91 -3.66 -10.25
CA LYS A 69 19.81 -3.62 -11.25
C LYS A 69 18.81 -2.51 -10.97
N ARG A 70 18.47 -2.27 -9.70
CA ARG A 70 17.59 -1.16 -9.29
C ARG A 70 18.30 0.19 -9.44
N GLY A 71 19.58 0.27 -9.09
CA GLY A 71 20.42 1.44 -9.30
C GLY A 71 20.49 1.83 -10.78
N ALA A 72 20.57 0.87 -11.69
CA ALA A 72 20.52 1.11 -13.13
C ALA A 72 19.17 1.71 -13.60
N LEU A 73 18.06 1.42 -12.90
CA LEU A 73 16.77 2.06 -13.17
C LEU A 73 16.72 3.50 -12.62
N PHE A 74 17.33 3.75 -11.46
CA PHE A 74 17.41 5.07 -10.85
C PHE A 74 18.43 6.00 -11.52
N PHE A 75 19.47 5.45 -12.14
CA PHE A 75 20.51 6.20 -12.83
C PHE A 75 19.98 7.19 -13.90
N PRO A 76 19.15 6.79 -14.89
CA PRO A 76 18.61 7.73 -15.86
C PRO A 76 17.72 8.79 -15.22
N LEU A 77 16.97 8.44 -14.17
CA LEU A 77 16.15 9.40 -13.42
C LEU A 77 17.02 10.47 -12.74
N MET A 78 18.08 10.06 -12.05
CA MET A 78 19.01 10.98 -11.39
C MET A 78 19.75 11.86 -12.39
N LEU A 79 20.13 11.30 -13.54
CA LEU A 79 20.77 12.05 -14.62
C LEU A 79 19.83 13.15 -15.14
N ILE A 80 18.55 12.84 -15.38
CA ILE A 80 17.54 13.83 -15.78
C ILE A 80 17.44 14.94 -14.74
N VAL A 81 17.36 14.61 -13.45
CA VAL A 81 17.27 15.61 -12.37
C VAL A 81 18.50 16.54 -12.35
N VAL A 82 19.71 15.99 -12.47
CA VAL A 82 20.95 16.79 -12.50
C VAL A 82 21.03 17.67 -13.76
N PHE A 83 20.49 17.22 -14.89
CA PHE A 83 20.46 18.00 -16.12
C PHE A 83 19.39 19.10 -16.10
N VAL A 84 18.25 18.86 -15.46
CA VAL A 84 17.13 19.82 -15.32
C VAL A 84 17.48 20.93 -14.34
N ILE A 85 18.23 20.65 -13.28
CA ILE A 85 18.69 21.68 -12.34
C ILE A 85 19.66 22.61 -13.09
N PRO A 86 19.34 23.91 -13.25
CA PRO A 86 20.22 24.84 -13.92
C PRO A 86 21.46 25.03 -13.05
N ASN A 87 22.59 24.52 -13.55
CA ASN A 87 23.88 24.76 -12.96
C ASN A 87 24.74 25.45 -14.02
N SER A 88 24.78 26.78 -13.96
CA SER A 88 25.32 27.67 -14.99
C SER A 88 26.83 27.56 -15.18
N SER A 89 27.56 26.90 -14.28
CA SER A 89 29.01 26.70 -14.34
C SER A 89 29.44 25.25 -14.57
N ALA A 90 28.52 24.28 -14.60
CA ALA A 90 28.88 22.86 -14.65
C ALA A 90 28.91 22.33 -16.10
N THR A 91 30.09 21.94 -16.55
CA THR A 91 30.29 21.20 -17.81
C THR A 91 29.49 19.89 -17.81
N THR A 92 29.08 19.39 -18.98
CA THR A 92 28.39 18.11 -19.14
C THR A 92 29.12 16.95 -18.44
N ALA A 93 30.46 16.91 -18.52
CA ALA A 93 31.29 15.93 -17.82
C ALA A 93 31.15 16.04 -16.29
N ALA A 94 31.11 17.26 -15.74
CA ALA A 94 30.92 17.49 -14.31
C ALA A 94 29.56 17.00 -13.83
N LYS A 95 28.50 17.15 -14.64
CA LYS A 95 27.16 16.62 -14.34
C LYS A 95 27.13 15.09 -14.29
N VAL A 96 27.84 14.43 -15.20
CA VAL A 96 27.97 12.96 -15.19
C VAL A 96 28.73 12.49 -13.94
N ILE A 97 29.86 13.12 -13.63
CA ILE A 97 30.65 12.80 -12.43
C ILE A 97 29.81 13.03 -11.16
N GLN A 98 29.11 14.15 -11.06
CA GLN A 98 28.20 14.45 -9.95
C GLN A 98 27.12 13.36 -9.79
N THR A 99 26.53 12.91 -10.89
CA THR A 99 25.53 11.83 -10.89
C THR A 99 26.15 10.52 -10.37
N LEU A 100 27.36 10.18 -10.80
CA LEU A 100 28.09 9.01 -10.32
C LEU A 100 28.42 9.11 -8.83
N THR A 101 28.83 10.29 -8.35
CA THR A 101 29.08 10.54 -6.92
C THR A 101 27.81 10.33 -6.10
N LEU A 102 26.69 10.91 -6.52
CA LEU A 102 25.40 10.72 -5.85
C LEU A 102 24.98 9.24 -5.86
N MET A 103 25.22 8.55 -6.98
CA MET A 103 24.94 7.12 -7.10
C MET A 103 25.82 6.30 -6.14
N ALA A 104 27.10 6.67 -5.97
CA ALA A 104 28.00 6.00 -5.02
C ALA A 104 27.51 6.08 -3.57
N PHE A 105 26.86 7.18 -3.17
CA PHE A 105 26.17 7.29 -1.87
C PHE A 105 24.82 6.58 -1.84
N PHE A 106 24.10 6.57 -2.96
CA PHE A 106 22.79 5.93 -3.06
C PHE A 106 22.86 4.40 -2.98
N LEU A 107 23.86 3.75 -3.59
CA LEU A 107 23.99 2.29 -3.56
C LEU A 107 24.03 1.70 -2.13
N PRO A 108 24.92 2.15 -1.22
CA PRO A 108 24.96 1.62 0.14
C PRO A 108 23.66 1.93 0.90
N PHE A 109 23.06 3.10 0.69
CA PHE A 109 21.77 3.45 1.28
C PHE A 109 20.63 2.56 0.79
N SER A 110 20.57 2.30 -0.53
CA SER A 110 19.55 1.44 -1.13
C SER A 110 19.67 0.00 -0.62
N TYR A 111 20.89 -0.52 -0.47
CA TYR A 111 21.11 -1.83 0.13
C TYR A 111 20.63 -1.88 1.59
N PHE A 112 20.92 -0.83 2.36
CA PHE A 112 20.47 -0.73 3.74
C PHE A 112 18.93 -0.74 3.84
N MET A 113 18.23 0.02 2.99
CA MET A 113 16.76 0.01 2.96
C MET A 113 16.19 -1.37 2.59
N ASP A 114 16.79 -2.06 1.61
CA ASP A 114 16.40 -3.43 1.25
C ASP A 114 16.58 -4.40 2.43
N SER A 115 17.62 -4.22 3.25
CA SER A 115 17.83 -5.03 4.46
C SER A 115 16.76 -4.82 5.54
N ILE A 116 16.26 -3.58 5.69
CA ILE A 116 15.18 -3.25 6.64
C ILE A 116 13.87 -3.88 6.17
N VAL A 117 13.56 -3.77 4.88
CA VAL A 117 12.36 -4.35 4.29
C VAL A 117 12.37 -5.87 4.47
N TRP A 118 13.50 -6.52 4.19
CA TRP A 118 13.68 -7.95 4.41
C TRP A 118 13.45 -8.34 5.88
N ARG A 119 14.04 -7.60 6.84
CA ARG A 119 13.79 -7.82 8.28
C ARG A 119 12.32 -7.68 8.65
N SER A 120 11.62 -6.68 8.08
CA SER A 120 10.19 -6.46 8.33
C SER A 120 9.33 -7.60 7.77
N TYR A 121 9.70 -8.14 6.62
CA TYR A 121 9.03 -9.27 5.98
C TYR A 121 9.18 -10.55 6.81
N GLN A 122 10.39 -10.84 7.30
CA GLN A 122 10.64 -11.98 8.19
C GLN A 122 9.81 -11.91 9.48
N ARG A 123 9.70 -10.73 10.11
CA ARG A 123 8.87 -10.54 11.32
C ARG A 123 7.38 -10.77 11.07
N ARG A 124 6.88 -10.52 9.86
CA ARG A 124 5.48 -10.78 9.49
C ARG A 124 5.25 -12.27 9.26
N GLN A 125 6.16 -12.96 8.58
CA GLN A 125 6.11 -14.40 8.36
C GLN A 125 6.09 -15.17 9.70
N ALA A 126 6.99 -14.82 10.62
CA ALA A 126 7.07 -15.44 11.96
C ALA A 126 5.79 -15.26 12.80
N LYS A 127 5.01 -14.21 12.57
CA LYS A 127 3.72 -13.96 13.25
C LYS A 127 2.53 -14.67 12.61
N SER A 128 2.64 -15.07 11.35
CA SER A 128 1.59 -15.80 10.62
C SER A 128 1.71 -17.32 10.78
N GLU A 129 2.87 -17.82 11.20
CA GLU A 129 3.13 -19.24 11.44
C GLU A 129 2.48 -19.86 12.72
N PRO A 130 2.17 -19.15 13.82
CA PRO A 130 1.64 -19.77 15.04
C PRO A 130 0.16 -20.19 14.97
N ALA A 131 -0.56 -19.93 13.88
CA ALA A 131 -1.98 -20.25 13.76
C ALA A 131 -2.29 -21.61 13.10
N LYS A 132 -1.29 -22.36 12.61
CA LYS A 132 -1.49 -23.61 11.84
C LYS A 132 -1.24 -24.91 12.64
N LYS A 133 -1.05 -24.81 13.97
CA LYS A 133 -0.96 -25.98 14.86
C LYS A 133 -1.90 -25.81 16.05
N ARG A 134 -3.19 -26.09 15.83
CA ARG A 134 -4.11 -26.58 16.86
C ARG A 134 -5.13 -27.48 16.21
#